data_AF-A0A963NYS6-F1
#
_entry.id   AF-A0A963NYS6-F1
#
_cell.length_a   1.000
_cell.length_b   1.000
_cell.length_c   1.000
_cell.angle_alpha   90.00
_cell.angle_beta   90.00
_cell.angle_gamma   90.00
#
_symmetry.space_group_name_H-M   'P 1'
#
loop_
_entity.id
_entity.type
_entity.pdbx_description
1 polymer ?
#
loop_
_entity_poly.entity_id
_entity_poly.type
_entity_poly.pdbx_seq_one_letter_code
_entity_poly.pdbx_strand_id
1 'polypeptide(L)'
;MPDIRGRRFRPGWPLTLTTLAAFAVLMLLGTWQVQRLAWKLDLISRTEAGLAAAPVPLPADPAAMLALDLRPVTATGTLLHERAFAYGTSQRGGQPGARLMVPLQRREGAPLLVDMGWIPEPIEAALDAPGQPDEVEITGILRADHQAARPNFRPENRPAERRWYWLDTAALASTLDLPELAPLTLGRSPSGAETTPPIADRPVLGLTNNHLGYAITWYGL
;
A
#
# COMPACT_ATOMS: atom_id res chain seq x y z
N MET A 1 0.68 -31.95 64.81
CA MET A 1 0.47 -30.96 63.73
C MET A 1 1.72 -30.11 63.63
N PRO A 2 2.45 -30.06 62.50
CA PRO A 2 3.63 -29.21 62.39
C PRO A 2 3.21 -27.73 62.29
N ASP A 3 3.92 -26.89 63.04
CA ASP A 3 3.73 -25.45 63.12
C ASP A 3 4.17 -24.78 61.80
N ILE A 4 3.22 -24.12 61.13
CA ILE A 4 3.42 -23.42 59.84
C ILE A 4 3.67 -21.92 60.06
N ARG A 5 4.25 -21.52 61.19
CA ARG A 5 4.57 -20.12 61.47
C ARG A 5 5.88 -19.68 60.81
N GLY A 6 5.73 -18.83 59.78
CA GLY A 6 6.55 -17.62 59.68
C GLY A 6 7.78 -17.65 58.78
N ARG A 7 7.69 -18.13 57.54
CA ARG A 7 8.66 -17.71 56.51
C ARG A 7 8.42 -16.23 56.19
N ARG A 8 9.23 -15.34 56.77
CA ARG A 8 9.22 -13.89 56.46
C ARG A 8 9.97 -13.65 55.15
N PHE A 9 9.29 -13.13 54.14
CA PHE A 9 9.92 -12.68 52.89
C PHE A 9 10.89 -11.52 53.19
N ARG A 10 12.19 -11.76 53.04
CA ARG A 10 13.27 -10.76 53.22
C ARG A 10 14.17 -10.83 51.98
N PRO A 11 13.74 -10.27 50.84
CA PRO A 11 14.57 -10.26 49.64
C PRO A 11 15.88 -9.53 49.98
N GLY A 12 17.01 -10.14 49.64
CA GLY A 12 18.31 -9.48 49.79
C GLY A 12 18.40 -8.25 48.88
N TRP A 13 19.25 -7.29 49.25
CA TRP A 13 19.44 -6.05 48.50
C TRP A 13 19.72 -6.24 46.98
N PRO A 14 20.39 -7.32 46.50
CA PRO A 14 20.58 -7.50 45.05
C PRO A 14 19.27 -7.83 44.33
N LEU A 15 18.40 -8.62 44.96
CA LEU A 15 17.11 -8.99 44.38
C LEU A 15 16.19 -7.75 44.32
N THR A 16 16.18 -6.95 45.38
CA THR A 16 15.45 -5.67 45.39
C THR A 16 15.91 -4.73 44.28
N LEU A 17 17.23 -4.58 44.10
CA LEU A 17 17.79 -3.71 43.06
C LEU A 17 17.44 -4.22 41.66
N THR A 18 17.58 -5.52 41.41
CA THR A 18 17.19 -6.13 40.12
C THR A 18 15.71 -5.95 39.83
N THR A 19 14.83 -6.14 40.82
CA THR A 19 13.39 -5.91 40.66
C THR A 19 13.09 -4.45 40.36
N LEU A 20 13.73 -3.49 41.03
CA LEU A 20 13.56 -2.07 40.75
C LEU A 20 14.06 -1.69 39.35
N ALA A 21 15.19 -2.23 38.93
CA ALA A 21 15.72 -2.02 37.60
C ALA A 21 14.79 -2.60 36.52
N ALA A 22 14.30 -3.82 36.71
CA ALA A 22 13.34 -4.45 35.80
C ALA A 22 12.04 -3.63 35.73
N PHE A 23 11.51 -3.20 36.87
CA PHE A 23 10.32 -2.34 36.94
C PHE A 23 10.53 -1.03 36.17
N ALA A 24 11.67 -0.36 36.35
CA ALA A 24 11.98 0.87 35.62
C ALA A 24 12.04 0.66 34.11
N VAL A 25 12.62 -0.46 33.65
CA VAL A 25 12.64 -0.85 32.23
C VAL A 25 11.23 -1.10 31.70
N LEU A 26 10.38 -1.81 32.45
CA LEU A 26 9.00 -2.10 32.07
C LEU A 26 8.18 -0.80 31.93
N MET A 27 8.33 0.15 32.85
CA MET A 27 7.69 1.46 32.77
C MET A 27 8.17 2.27 31.56
N LEU A 28 9.47 2.22 31.26
CA LEU A 28 10.04 2.89 30.07
C LEU A 28 9.47 2.28 28.78
N LEU A 29 9.43 0.95 28.69
CA LEU A 29 8.87 0.23 27.53
C LEU A 29 7.38 0.51 27.35
N GLY A 30 6.60 0.51 28.42
CA GLY A 30 5.18 0.87 28.38
C GLY A 30 4.98 2.30 27.86
N THR A 31 5.78 3.25 28.36
CA THR A 31 5.71 4.66 27.94
C THR A 31 6.07 4.84 26.48
N TRP A 32 7.12 4.15 26.02
CA TRP A 32 7.51 4.16 24.61
C TRP A 32 6.40 3.60 23.71
N GLN A 33 5.71 2.53 24.11
CA GLN A 33 4.59 1.98 23.34
C GLN A 33 3.42 2.96 23.22
N VAL A 34 3.10 3.71 24.29
CA VAL A 34 2.06 4.75 24.24
C VAL A 34 2.44 5.89 23.30
N GLN A 35 3.69 6.36 23.35
CA GLN A 35 4.18 7.38 22.41
C GLN A 35 4.13 6.88 20.96
N ARG A 36 4.53 5.63 20.73
CA ARG A 36 4.50 4.99 19.41
C ARG A 36 3.07 4.82 18.90
N LEU A 37 2.13 4.48 19.78
CA LEU A 37 0.69 4.43 19.48
C LEU A 37 0.19 5.79 19.01
N ALA A 38 0.45 6.86 19.77
CA ALA A 38 0.00 8.21 19.44
C ALA A 38 0.56 8.69 18.09
N TRP A 39 1.86 8.50 17.86
CA TRP A 39 2.50 8.79 16.58
C TRP A 39 1.83 8.05 15.41
N LYS A 40 1.53 6.76 15.59
CA LYS A 40 0.91 5.93 14.55
C LYS A 40 -0.53 6.35 14.26
N LEU A 41 -1.29 6.73 15.29
CA LEU A 41 -2.65 7.25 15.13
C LEU A 41 -2.66 8.58 14.38
N ASP A 42 -1.73 9.50 14.66
CA ASP A 42 -1.59 10.76 13.91
C ASP A 42 -1.28 10.49 12.43
N LEU A 43 -0.36 9.55 12.13
CA LEU A 43 -0.04 9.16 10.76
C LEU A 43 -1.25 8.56 10.02
N ILE A 44 -2.00 7.65 10.68
CA ILE A 44 -3.23 7.07 10.13
C ILE A 44 -4.24 8.18 9.84
N SER A 45 -4.50 9.05 10.81
CA SER A 45 -5.48 10.13 10.68
C SER A 45 -5.17 11.08 9.53
N ARG A 46 -3.91 11.51 9.39
CA ARG A 46 -3.48 12.37 8.26
C ARG A 46 -3.69 11.70 6.91
N THR A 47 -3.39 10.41 6.83
CA THR A 47 -3.50 9.68 5.57
C THR A 47 -4.97 9.41 5.23
N GLU A 48 -5.80 9.04 6.20
CA GLU A 48 -7.25 8.92 6.04
C GLU A 48 -7.89 10.24 5.62
N ALA A 49 -7.50 11.36 6.21
CA ALA A 49 -7.95 12.69 5.81
C ALA A 49 -7.53 13.02 4.37
N GLY A 50 -6.31 12.62 3.96
CA GLY A 50 -5.84 12.75 2.58
C GLY A 50 -6.69 11.94 1.60
N LEU A 51 -6.98 10.68 1.92
CA LEU A 51 -7.80 9.79 1.11
C LEU A 51 -9.27 10.22 1.02
N ALA A 52 -9.78 10.91 2.05
CA ALA A 52 -11.15 11.43 2.10
C ALA A 52 -11.30 12.83 1.49
N ALA A 53 -10.21 13.47 1.07
CA ALA A 53 -10.26 14.79 0.46
C ALA A 53 -10.99 14.77 -0.90
N ALA A 54 -11.52 15.91 -1.32
CA ALA A 54 -12.09 16.02 -2.67
C ALA A 54 -11.00 15.77 -3.73
N PRO A 55 -11.31 15.06 -4.82
CA PRO A 55 -10.39 14.89 -5.95
C PRO A 55 -9.97 16.23 -6.54
N VAL A 56 -8.69 16.33 -6.88
CA VAL A 56 -8.11 17.49 -7.58
C VAL A 56 -7.61 17.07 -8.96
N PRO A 57 -7.60 17.97 -9.97
CA PRO A 57 -7.00 17.66 -11.26
C PRO A 57 -5.54 17.25 -11.13
N LEU A 58 -5.15 16.20 -11.85
CA LEU A 58 -3.77 15.73 -11.87
C LEU A 58 -2.85 16.77 -12.54
N PRO A 59 -1.83 17.32 -11.86
CA PRO A 59 -0.89 18.24 -12.48
C PRO A 59 0.00 17.54 -13.51
N ALA A 60 0.49 18.31 -14.49
CA ALA A 60 1.45 17.82 -15.48
C ALA A 60 2.87 17.67 -14.90
N ASP A 61 3.24 18.53 -13.94
CA ASP A 61 4.56 18.54 -13.30
C ASP A 61 4.77 17.34 -12.34
N PRO A 62 5.82 16.52 -12.54
CA PRO A 62 6.09 15.35 -11.70
C PRO A 62 6.29 15.68 -10.20
N ALA A 63 6.88 16.82 -9.86
CA ALA A 63 7.10 17.19 -8.46
C ALA A 63 5.78 17.53 -7.75
N ALA A 64 4.89 18.25 -8.43
CA ALA A 64 3.54 18.51 -7.96
C ALA A 64 2.70 17.23 -7.84
N MET A 65 2.87 16.26 -8.75
CA MET A 65 2.22 14.94 -8.64
C MET A 65 2.68 14.19 -7.38
N LEU A 66 3.98 14.20 -7.08
CA LEU A 66 4.52 13.52 -5.89
C LEU A 66 3.96 14.09 -4.58
N ALA A 67 3.69 15.39 -4.52
CA ALA A 67 3.04 16.03 -3.38
C ALA A 67 1.58 15.59 -3.16
N LEU A 68 0.98 14.93 -4.16
CA LEU A 68 -0.38 14.36 -4.12
C LEU A 68 -0.37 12.84 -3.87
N ASP A 69 0.74 12.27 -3.41
CA ASP A 69 0.77 10.86 -3.00
C ASP A 69 -0.32 10.56 -1.95
N LEU A 70 -1.02 9.44 -2.14
CA LEU A 70 -2.18 9.01 -1.35
C LEU A 70 -3.32 10.05 -1.32
N ARG A 71 -3.46 10.86 -2.38
CA ARG A 71 -4.59 11.78 -2.57
C ARG A 71 -5.49 11.35 -3.73
N PRO A 72 -6.80 11.60 -3.63
CA PRO A 72 -7.70 11.50 -4.76
C PRO A 72 -7.36 12.54 -5.82
N VAL A 73 -7.26 12.09 -7.06
CA VAL A 73 -7.01 12.95 -8.23
C VAL A 73 -7.88 12.52 -9.40
N THR A 74 -8.11 13.45 -10.31
CA THR A 74 -8.80 13.23 -11.57
C THR A 74 -7.82 13.43 -12.71
N ALA A 75 -7.66 12.40 -13.55
CA ALA A 75 -6.75 12.39 -14.69
C ALA A 75 -7.54 12.20 -15.99
N THR A 76 -7.21 13.00 -17.00
CA THR A 76 -7.84 12.94 -18.33
C THR A 76 -6.83 12.51 -19.38
N GLY A 77 -7.25 11.63 -20.29
CA GLY A 77 -6.39 11.16 -21.38
C GLY A 77 -7.00 9.99 -22.13
N THR A 78 -6.19 9.34 -22.95
CA THR A 78 -6.58 8.15 -23.71
C THR A 78 -6.01 6.90 -23.05
N LEU A 79 -6.84 5.93 -22.68
CA LEU A 79 -6.34 4.63 -22.22
C LEU A 79 -5.83 3.81 -23.40
N LEU A 80 -4.61 3.29 -23.26
CA LEU A 80 -3.93 2.48 -24.27
C LEU A 80 -4.12 0.99 -23.92
N HIS A 81 -5.33 0.48 -24.11
CA HIS A 81 -5.71 -0.90 -23.72
C HIS A 81 -4.86 -1.97 -24.39
N GLU A 82 -4.34 -1.72 -25.59
CA GLU A 82 -3.42 -2.62 -26.29
C GLU A 82 -2.07 -2.78 -25.58
N ARG A 83 -1.73 -1.82 -24.71
CA ARG A 83 -0.53 -1.80 -23.86
C ARG A 83 -0.82 -2.24 -22.42
N ALA A 84 -1.96 -2.88 -22.18
CA ALA A 84 -2.32 -3.40 -20.87
C ALA A 84 -1.40 -4.56 -20.44
N PHE A 85 -1.13 -4.64 -19.14
CA PHE A 85 -0.34 -5.72 -18.54
C PHE A 85 -0.84 -6.08 -17.14
N ALA A 86 -0.47 -7.27 -16.67
CA ALA A 86 -0.78 -7.72 -15.32
C ALA A 86 0.34 -7.36 -14.34
N TYR A 87 -0.04 -6.82 -13.19
CA TYR A 87 0.87 -6.43 -12.11
C TYR A 87 0.60 -7.18 -10.82
N GLY A 88 1.68 -7.72 -10.24
CA GLY A 88 1.72 -8.37 -8.96
C GLY A 88 0.95 -9.70 -8.91
N THR A 89 0.86 -10.23 -7.69
CA THR A 89 -0.04 -11.34 -7.35
C THR A 89 -1.10 -10.81 -6.41
N SER A 90 -2.36 -11.13 -6.68
CA SER A 90 -3.50 -10.69 -5.88
C SER A 90 -4.49 -11.83 -5.75
N GLN A 91 -5.32 -11.79 -4.71
CA GLN A 91 -6.43 -12.73 -4.57
C GLN A 91 -7.69 -11.99 -4.17
N ARG A 92 -8.84 -12.47 -4.65
CA ARG A 92 -10.14 -11.95 -4.26
C ARG A 92 -11.11 -13.11 -4.10
N GLY A 93 -11.74 -13.20 -2.92
CA GLY A 93 -12.68 -14.29 -2.62
C GLY A 93 -12.07 -15.70 -2.72
N GLY A 94 -10.77 -15.85 -2.44
CA GLY A 94 -10.04 -17.13 -2.57
C GLY A 94 -9.65 -17.49 -4.00
N GLN A 95 -9.93 -16.65 -4.99
CA GLN A 95 -9.46 -16.83 -6.37
C GLN A 95 -8.16 -16.06 -6.62
N PRO A 96 -7.14 -16.71 -7.20
CA PRO A 96 -5.91 -16.03 -7.61
C PRO A 96 -6.13 -15.13 -8.83
N GLY A 97 -5.30 -14.10 -8.93
CA GLY A 97 -5.33 -13.15 -10.03
C GLY A 97 -4.22 -12.10 -9.91
N ALA A 98 -4.37 -11.00 -10.65
CA ALA A 98 -3.43 -9.89 -10.68
C ALA A 98 -4.16 -8.54 -10.78
N ARG A 99 -3.41 -7.44 -10.76
CA ARG A 99 -3.92 -6.11 -11.08
C ARG A 99 -3.79 -5.85 -12.57
N LEU A 100 -4.85 -5.37 -13.21
CA LEU A 100 -4.79 -4.93 -14.60
C LEU A 100 -4.28 -3.50 -14.64
N MET A 101 -3.10 -3.29 -15.24
CA MET A 101 -2.51 -1.97 -15.44
C MET A 101 -2.70 -1.54 -16.89
N VAL A 102 -3.14 -0.30 -17.10
CA VAL A 102 -3.31 0.29 -18.43
C VAL A 102 -2.64 1.67 -18.46
N PRO A 103 -1.74 1.96 -19.43
CA PRO A 103 -1.20 3.30 -19.58
C PRO A 103 -2.28 4.29 -20.04
N LEU A 104 -2.39 5.41 -19.34
CA LEU A 104 -3.17 6.57 -19.73
C LEU A 104 -2.26 7.58 -20.42
N GLN A 105 -2.41 7.73 -21.73
CA GLN A 105 -1.78 8.79 -22.49
C GLN A 105 -2.44 10.12 -22.10
N ARG A 106 -1.75 10.89 -21.27
CA ARG A 106 -2.21 12.21 -20.83
C ARG A 106 -2.04 13.22 -21.96
N ARG A 107 -2.86 14.28 -21.93
CA ARG A 107 -2.73 15.44 -22.82
C ARG A 107 -1.42 16.21 -22.57
N GLU A 108 -0.99 16.24 -21.32
CA GLU A 108 0.23 16.91 -20.87
C GLU A 108 1.06 15.98 -19.97
N GLY A 109 2.38 15.94 -20.21
CA GLY A 109 3.33 15.11 -19.48
C GLY A 109 3.38 13.65 -19.91
N ALA A 110 4.25 12.88 -19.25
CA ALA A 110 4.44 11.45 -19.50
C ALA A 110 3.15 10.63 -19.28
N PRO A 111 2.93 9.52 -19.99
CA PRO A 111 1.83 8.60 -19.69
C PRO A 111 1.85 8.13 -18.23
N LEU A 112 0.66 7.98 -17.65
CA LEU A 112 0.46 7.53 -16.26
C LEU A 112 -0.05 6.09 -16.25
N LEU A 113 0.51 5.23 -15.41
CA LEU A 113 -0.01 3.88 -15.25
C LEU A 113 -1.27 3.90 -14.39
N VAL A 114 -2.38 3.41 -14.92
CA VAL A 114 -3.66 3.30 -14.21
C VAL A 114 -3.88 1.85 -13.81
N ASP A 115 -4.08 1.62 -12.51
CA ASP A 115 -4.52 0.35 -11.99
C ASP A 115 -6.04 0.27 -12.08
N MET A 116 -6.51 -0.56 -13.02
CA MET A 116 -7.92 -0.79 -13.31
C MET A 116 -8.59 -1.76 -12.33
N GLY A 117 -7.85 -2.36 -11.42
CA GLY A 117 -8.37 -3.31 -10.44
C GLY A 117 -7.98 -4.76 -10.70
N TRP A 118 -8.57 -5.65 -9.90
CA TRP A 118 -8.27 -7.08 -9.90
C TRP A 118 -8.91 -7.81 -11.09
N ILE A 119 -8.13 -8.69 -11.72
CA ILE A 119 -8.54 -9.66 -12.74
C ILE A 119 -8.16 -11.08 -12.31
N PRO A 120 -9.03 -12.09 -12.54
CA PRO A 120 -8.74 -13.49 -12.22
C PRO A 120 -7.73 -14.11 -13.18
N GLU A 121 -7.06 -15.17 -12.74
CA GLU A 121 -6.42 -16.11 -13.68
C GLU A 121 -7.47 -16.87 -14.52
N PRO A 122 -7.18 -17.26 -15.77
CA PRO A 122 -5.95 -16.97 -16.53
C PRO A 122 -5.93 -15.52 -17.01
N ILE A 123 -4.82 -14.82 -16.75
CA ILE A 123 -4.64 -13.39 -17.07
C ILE A 123 -4.81 -13.09 -18.56
N GLU A 124 -4.41 -14.02 -19.42
CA GLU A 124 -4.47 -13.89 -20.88
C GLU A 124 -5.89 -13.56 -21.36
N ALA A 125 -6.91 -14.13 -20.71
CA ALA A 125 -8.31 -13.85 -21.05
C ALA A 125 -8.69 -12.37 -20.89
N ALA A 126 -8.07 -11.66 -19.95
CA ALA A 126 -8.28 -10.23 -19.76
C ALA A 126 -7.42 -9.37 -20.70
N LEU A 127 -6.30 -9.90 -21.20
CA LEU A 127 -5.32 -9.16 -21.99
C LEU A 127 -5.44 -9.38 -23.51
N ASP A 128 -6.07 -10.47 -23.96
CA ASP A 128 -6.16 -10.85 -25.38
C ASP A 128 -7.38 -10.23 -26.10
N ALA A 129 -8.30 -9.63 -25.35
CA ALA A 129 -9.40 -8.84 -25.89
C ALA A 129 -9.29 -7.38 -25.42
N PRO A 130 -8.22 -6.66 -25.80
CA PRO A 130 -8.06 -5.27 -25.40
C PRO A 130 -9.22 -4.42 -25.96
N GLY A 131 -9.72 -3.49 -25.13
CA GLY A 131 -10.66 -2.48 -25.60
C GLY A 131 -10.04 -1.60 -26.70
N GLN A 132 -10.86 -0.82 -27.40
CA GLN A 132 -10.32 0.24 -28.24
C GLN A 132 -9.84 1.40 -27.37
N PRO A 133 -8.80 2.13 -27.79
CA PRO A 133 -8.41 3.35 -27.10
C PRO A 133 -9.60 4.29 -26.94
N ASP A 134 -9.84 4.73 -25.71
CA ASP A 134 -10.95 5.59 -25.33
C ASP A 134 -10.45 6.80 -24.55
N GLU A 135 -10.99 7.98 -24.89
CA GLU A 135 -10.75 9.20 -24.14
C GLU A 135 -11.64 9.20 -22.89
N VAL A 136 -11.00 9.33 -21.74
CA VAL A 136 -11.64 9.13 -20.44
C VAL A 136 -11.17 10.16 -19.42
N GLU A 137 -12.05 10.41 -18.45
CA GLU A 137 -11.73 11.08 -17.19
C GLU A 137 -11.80 10.03 -16.07
N ILE A 138 -10.64 9.74 -15.45
CA ILE A 138 -10.52 8.73 -14.41
C ILE A 138 -10.22 9.40 -13.08
N THR A 139 -11.06 9.13 -12.09
CA THR A 139 -10.78 9.51 -10.70
C THR A 139 -10.20 8.32 -9.94
N GLY A 140 -9.13 8.55 -9.20
CA GLY A 140 -8.42 7.50 -8.46
C GLY A 140 -7.53 8.05 -7.36
N ILE A 141 -6.86 7.14 -6.65
CA ILE A 141 -5.83 7.50 -5.66
C ILE A 141 -4.48 7.44 -6.33
N LEU A 142 -3.75 8.55 -6.30
CA LEU A 142 -2.38 8.61 -6.78
C LEU A 142 -1.44 7.91 -5.78
N ARG A 143 -0.47 7.15 -6.30
CA ARG A 143 0.52 6.43 -5.49
C ARG A 143 1.92 6.60 -6.04
N ALA A 144 2.84 6.98 -5.17
CA ALA A 144 4.27 6.96 -5.45
C ALA A 144 4.83 5.54 -5.21
N ASP A 145 4.60 4.63 -6.15
CA ASP A 145 4.97 3.21 -6.04
C ASP A 145 6.10 2.78 -6.98
N HIS A 146 6.72 3.74 -7.68
CA HIS A 146 7.89 3.47 -8.52
C HIS A 146 9.08 2.99 -7.67
N GLN A 147 9.67 1.88 -8.10
CA GLN A 147 10.88 1.32 -7.52
C GLN A 147 12.01 1.36 -8.56
N ALA A 148 13.09 2.10 -8.25
CA ALA A 148 14.26 2.19 -9.13
C ALA A 148 15.10 0.89 -9.16
N ALA A 149 14.89 0.00 -8.18
CA ALA A 149 15.57 -1.28 -8.08
C ALA A 149 14.60 -2.36 -7.63
N ARG A 150 14.85 -3.60 -8.06
CA ARG A 150 14.04 -4.76 -7.68
C ARG A 150 14.11 -4.98 -6.16
N PRO A 151 12.98 -5.09 -5.45
CA PRO A 151 12.98 -5.49 -4.05
C PRO A 151 13.49 -6.91 -3.87
N ASN A 152 14.14 -7.14 -2.73
CA ASN A 152 14.50 -8.49 -2.31
C ASN A 152 13.25 -9.39 -2.25
N PHE A 153 13.38 -10.64 -2.69
CA PHE A 153 12.31 -11.65 -2.68
C PHE A 153 11.10 -11.39 -3.59
N ARG A 154 11.21 -10.47 -4.56
CA ARG A 154 10.25 -10.39 -5.69
C ARG A 154 10.66 -11.35 -6.83
N PRO A 155 9.71 -12.03 -7.49
CA PRO A 155 9.98 -12.75 -8.72
C PRO A 155 10.51 -11.83 -9.83
N GLU A 156 11.13 -12.43 -10.85
CA GLU A 156 11.58 -11.71 -12.04
C GLU A 156 10.39 -11.29 -12.91
N ASN A 157 10.47 -10.12 -13.54
CA ASN A 157 9.45 -9.68 -14.49
C ASN A 157 9.45 -10.58 -15.72
N ARG A 158 8.29 -10.75 -16.36
CA ARG A 158 8.13 -11.51 -17.60
C ARG A 158 7.47 -10.64 -18.67
N PRO A 159 8.23 -9.73 -19.31
CA PRO A 159 7.69 -8.79 -20.29
C PRO A 159 6.96 -9.47 -21.47
N ALA A 160 7.50 -10.60 -21.96
CA ALA A 160 6.90 -11.36 -23.06
C ALA A 160 5.52 -11.95 -22.73
N GLU A 161 5.25 -12.21 -21.44
CA GLU A 161 3.94 -12.67 -20.93
C GLU A 161 3.06 -11.50 -20.47
N ARG A 162 3.49 -10.24 -20.66
CA ARG A 162 2.85 -9.04 -20.08
C ARG A 162 2.60 -9.17 -18.58
N ARG A 163 3.52 -9.82 -17.85
CA ARG A 163 3.40 -10.08 -16.41
C ARG A 163 4.55 -9.45 -15.64
N TRP A 164 4.21 -8.50 -14.78
CA TRP A 164 5.16 -7.69 -14.01
C TRP A 164 4.91 -7.89 -12.52
N TYR A 165 5.98 -8.03 -11.75
CA TYR A 165 5.89 -8.18 -10.29
C TYR A 165 6.42 -6.94 -9.56
N TRP A 166 7.16 -6.08 -10.24
CA TRP A 166 7.66 -4.80 -9.72
C TRP A 166 7.72 -3.79 -10.87
N LEU A 167 7.54 -2.50 -10.56
CA LEU A 167 7.43 -1.43 -11.55
C LEU A 167 8.80 -0.85 -11.91
N ASP A 168 9.51 -1.55 -12.80
CA ASP A 168 10.64 -1.01 -13.55
C ASP A 168 10.10 -0.09 -14.65
N THR A 169 10.02 1.21 -14.38
CA THR A 169 9.43 2.18 -15.33
C THR A 169 10.20 2.27 -16.64
N ALA A 170 11.53 2.09 -16.62
CA ALA A 170 12.36 2.14 -17.82
C ALA A 170 12.13 0.90 -18.71
N ALA A 171 12.15 -0.29 -18.11
CA ALA A 171 11.86 -1.52 -18.84
C ALA A 171 10.39 -1.59 -19.29
N LEU A 172 9.45 -1.09 -18.49
CA LEU A 172 8.03 -0.96 -18.86
C LEU A 172 7.86 -0.02 -20.05
N ALA A 173 8.41 1.20 -19.98
CA ALA A 173 8.30 2.17 -21.07
C ALA A 173 8.81 1.57 -22.39
N SER A 174 9.97 0.90 -22.37
CA SER A 174 10.51 0.21 -23.54
C SER A 174 9.63 -0.95 -24.03
N THR A 175 9.06 -1.74 -23.12
CA THR A 175 8.21 -2.89 -23.50
C THR A 175 6.87 -2.43 -24.09
N LEU A 176 6.35 -1.31 -23.59
CA LEU A 176 5.08 -0.73 -23.99
C LEU A 176 5.22 0.22 -25.19
N ASP A 177 6.42 0.39 -25.75
CA ASP A 177 6.71 1.35 -26.82
C ASP A 177 6.25 2.78 -26.47
N LEU A 178 6.70 3.24 -25.29
CA LEU A 178 6.47 4.58 -24.75
C LEU A 178 7.83 5.24 -24.47
N PRO A 179 7.96 6.57 -24.67
CA PRO A 179 9.23 7.26 -24.45
C PRO A 179 9.64 7.29 -22.98
N GLU A 180 8.66 7.44 -22.09
CA GLU A 180 8.81 7.49 -20.65
C GLU A 180 7.48 7.16 -19.97
N LEU A 181 7.51 6.97 -18.65
CA LEU A 181 6.34 6.82 -17.79
C LEU A 181 6.46 7.78 -16.61
N ALA A 182 5.32 8.33 -16.17
CA ALA A 182 5.28 9.06 -14.92
C ALA A 182 5.69 8.14 -13.74
N PRO A 183 6.40 8.66 -12.72
CA PRO A 183 6.93 7.85 -11.63
C PRO A 183 5.87 7.48 -10.57
N LEU A 184 4.59 7.50 -10.93
CA LEU A 184 3.44 7.24 -10.05
C LEU A 184 2.42 6.37 -10.78
N THR A 185 1.57 5.69 -10.01
CA THR A 185 0.37 5.01 -10.52
C THR A 185 -0.90 5.68 -10.01
N LEU A 186 -2.00 5.47 -10.74
CA LEU A 186 -3.34 5.88 -10.33
C LEU A 186 -4.19 4.64 -10.10
N GLY A 187 -4.53 4.34 -8.85
CA GLY A 187 -5.53 3.33 -8.52
C GLY A 187 -6.92 3.87 -8.78
N ARG A 188 -7.62 3.40 -9.83
CA ARG A 188 -8.95 3.94 -10.15
C ARG A 188 -9.92 3.69 -9.00
N SER A 189 -10.83 4.63 -8.79
CA SER A 189 -11.93 4.45 -7.86
C SER A 189 -12.99 3.50 -8.46
N PRO A 190 -13.65 2.67 -7.64
CA PRO A 190 -14.71 1.79 -8.13
C PRO A 190 -15.97 2.59 -8.50
N SER A 191 -16.64 2.16 -9.58
CA SER A 191 -17.95 2.63 -9.97
C SER A 191 -19.04 1.83 -9.24
N GLY A 192 -19.41 2.29 -8.04
CA GLY A 192 -20.42 1.64 -7.21
C GLY A 192 -19.97 0.28 -6.64
N ALA A 193 -20.75 -0.76 -6.91
CA ALA A 193 -20.49 -2.13 -6.47
C ALA A 193 -20.12 -3.01 -7.67
N GLU A 194 -18.82 -3.07 -7.97
CA GLU A 194 -18.30 -3.84 -9.08
C GLU A 194 -18.22 -5.34 -8.75
N THR A 195 -18.87 -6.15 -9.59
CA THR A 195 -18.86 -7.63 -9.51
C THR A 195 -18.17 -8.27 -10.70
N THR A 196 -17.97 -7.53 -11.79
CA THR A 196 -17.33 -7.99 -13.02
C THR A 196 -15.90 -7.44 -13.10
N PRO A 197 -14.88 -8.29 -13.33
CA PRO A 197 -13.52 -7.84 -13.57
C PRO A 197 -13.38 -6.89 -14.77
N PRO A 198 -12.44 -5.92 -14.73
CA PRO A 198 -11.52 -5.66 -13.62
C PRO A 198 -12.20 -4.97 -12.43
N ILE A 199 -11.90 -5.39 -11.20
CA ILE A 199 -12.60 -4.92 -10.00
C ILE A 199 -11.71 -4.00 -9.16
N ALA A 200 -12.03 -2.72 -9.10
CA ALA A 200 -11.26 -1.74 -8.36
C ALA A 200 -11.41 -1.91 -6.83
N ASP A 201 -10.35 -1.63 -6.11
CA ASP A 201 -10.38 -1.60 -4.65
C ASP A 201 -10.84 -0.24 -4.15
N ARG A 202 -11.54 -0.25 -3.02
CA ARG A 202 -11.67 0.96 -2.22
C ARG A 202 -10.33 1.22 -1.54
N PRO A 203 -9.85 2.46 -1.52
CA PRO A 203 -8.64 2.79 -0.78
C PRO A 203 -8.89 2.59 0.71
N VAL A 204 -8.41 1.47 1.26
CA VAL A 204 -8.45 1.18 2.68
C VAL A 204 -7.04 1.25 3.23
N LEU A 205 -6.89 1.92 4.37
CA LEU A 205 -5.60 2.05 5.02
C LEU A 205 -5.34 0.84 5.92
N GLY A 206 -4.59 -0.14 5.41
CA GLY A 206 -4.28 -1.40 6.10
C GLY A 206 -3.10 -1.33 7.07
N LEU A 207 -3.09 -0.40 8.04
CA LEU A 207 -2.00 -0.31 9.03
C LEU A 207 -2.37 -1.02 10.35
N THR A 208 -1.81 -2.21 10.57
CA THR A 208 -1.95 -2.94 11.85
C THR A 208 -1.41 -2.12 13.02
N ASN A 209 -2.19 -1.84 14.05
CA ASN A 209 -1.77 -1.03 15.21
C ASN A 209 -1.97 -1.77 16.54
N ASN A 210 -0.96 -2.52 16.98
CA ASN A 210 -1.02 -3.34 18.20
C ASN A 210 -0.37 -2.70 19.43
N HIS A 211 0.05 -1.43 19.35
CA HIS A 211 0.86 -0.78 20.39
C HIS A 211 0.16 -0.66 21.74
N LEU A 212 -1.18 -0.54 21.76
CA LEU A 212 -1.96 -0.52 23.00
C LEU A 212 -1.84 -1.84 23.78
N GLY A 213 -1.95 -2.99 23.09
CA GLY A 213 -1.82 -4.30 23.72
C GLY A 213 -0.45 -4.49 24.36
N TYR A 214 0.62 -4.07 23.66
CA TYR A 214 1.96 -4.09 24.23
C TYR A 214 2.13 -3.15 25.42
N ALA A 215 1.55 -1.95 25.37
CA ALA A 215 1.59 -1.02 26.51
C ALA A 215 0.96 -1.64 27.76
N ILE A 216 -0.20 -2.30 27.61
CA ILE A 216 -0.87 -3.02 28.72
C ILE A 216 0.03 -4.14 29.25
N THR A 217 0.66 -4.93 28.37
CA THR A 217 1.59 -5.99 28.79
C THR A 217 2.75 -5.44 29.60
N TRP A 218 3.39 -4.35 29.16
CA TRP A 218 4.55 -3.80 29.86
C TRP A 218 4.20 -3.12 31.17
N TYR A 219 3.03 -2.47 31.27
CA TYR A 219 2.58 -1.89 32.53
C TYR A 219 1.99 -2.91 33.51
N GLY A 220 1.53 -4.07 33.01
CA GLY A 220 0.89 -5.12 33.83
C GLY A 220 1.85 -6.17 34.40
N LEU A 221 3.11 -6.22 33.95
CA LEU A 221 4.18 -7.08 34.47
C LEU A 221 5.02 -6.35 35.52
#